data_AF-A0A949T3Y0-F1
#
_entry.id   AF-A0A949T3Y0-F1
#
_cell.length_a   1.000
_cell.length_b   1.000
_cell.length_c   1.000
_cell.angle_alpha   90.00
_cell.angle_beta   90.00
_cell.angle_gamma   90.00
#
_symmetry.space_group_name_H-M   'P 1'
#
loop_
_entity.id
_entity.type
_entity.pdbx_description
1 polymer ?
#
loop_
_entity_poly.entity_id
_entity_poly.type
_entity_poly.pdbx_seq_one_letter_code
_entity_poly.pdbx_strand_id
1 'polypeptide(L)' 'MYKLPADAELLTIQEASKRLGKGFSRSSILRRIRSGQWKEGLHWVDARRNDSMNRLIKINITAVLNGFTTPVAFR' A
#
# COMPACT_ATOMS: atom_id res chain seq x y z
N MET A 1 -3.03 7.01 -15.57
CA MET A 1 -3.71 6.94 -14.26
C MET A 1 -4.04 5.49 -13.98
N TYR A 2 -3.41 4.87 -12.98
CA TYR A 2 -3.81 3.53 -12.54
C TYR A 2 -5.14 3.65 -11.79
N LYS A 3 -6.19 3.02 -12.33
CA LYS A 3 -7.44 2.83 -11.58
C LYS A 3 -7.22 1.66 -10.63
N LEU A 4 -7.41 1.90 -9.34
CA LEU A 4 -7.50 0.82 -8.38
C LEU A 4 -8.70 -0.07 -8.76
N PRO A 5 -8.59 -1.39 -8.56
CA PRO A 5 -9.72 -2.28 -8.78
C PRO A 5 -10.85 -1.97 -7.78
N ALA A 6 -12.09 -2.27 -8.15
CA ALA A 6 -13.28 -1.87 -7.38
C ALA A 6 -13.35 -2.49 -5.97
N ASP A 7 -12.63 -3.59 -5.76
CA ASP A 7 -12.48 -4.33 -4.51
C ASP A 7 -11.22 -3.95 -3.71
N ALA A 8 -10.52 -2.87 -4.09
CA ALA A 8 -9.34 -2.41 -3.38
C ALA A 8 -9.69 -1.93 -1.97
N GLU A 9 -9.28 -2.70 -0.95
CA GLU A 9 -9.39 -2.26 0.44
C GLU A 9 -8.29 -1.25 0.76
N LEU A 10 -8.68 0.02 0.89
CA LEU A 10 -7.77 1.14 1.15
C LEU A 10 -7.72 1.51 2.63
N LEU A 11 -6.62 1.15 3.29
CA LEU A 11 -6.41 1.41 4.71
C LEU A 11 -5.34 2.49 4.96
N THR A 12 -5.41 3.18 6.08
CA THR A 12 -4.29 4.01 6.57
C THR A 12 -3.07 3.14 6.85
N ILE A 13 -1.87 3.74 6.96
CA ILE A 13 -0.66 2.99 7.31
C ILE A 13 -0.82 2.28 8.67
N GLN A 14 -1.55 2.87 9.62
CA GLN A 14 -1.73 2.27 10.95
C GLN A 14 -2.64 1.04 10.89
N GLU A 15 -3.77 1.13 10.19
CA GLU A 15 -4.67 0.00 9.98
C GLU A 15 -3.99 -1.10 9.16
N ALA A 16 -3.28 -0.72 8.09
CA ALA A 16 -2.51 -1.66 7.28
C ALA A 16 -1.45 -2.40 8.10
N SER A 17 -0.75 -1.68 8.99
CA SER A 17 0.24 -2.28 9.89
C SER A 17 -0.38 -3.31 10.83
N LYS A 18 -1.56 -3.00 11.40
CA LYS A 18 -2.32 -3.95 12.23
C LYS A 18 -2.79 -5.15 11.43
N ARG A 19 -3.29 -4.94 10.21
CA ARG A 19 -3.86 -5.99 9.35
C ARG A 19 -2.81 -6.96 8.82
N LEU A 20 -1.64 -6.45 8.41
CA LEU A 20 -0.53 -7.24 7.88
C LEU A 20 0.33 -7.88 8.97
N GLY A 21 0.37 -7.27 10.16
CA GLY A 21 1.06 -7.83 11.32
C GLY A 21 2.59 -7.79 11.23
N LYS A 22 3.23 -8.87 11.69
CA LYS A 22 4.69 -8.95 11.87
C LYS A 22 5.42 -8.66 10.54
N GLY A 23 6.43 -7.77 10.59
CA GLY A 23 7.21 -7.37 9.40
C GLY A 23 6.67 -6.13 8.66
N PHE A 24 5.49 -5.63 9.05
CA PHE A 24 4.82 -4.47 8.44
C PHE A 24 4.57 -3.33 9.44
N SER A 25 5.58 -3.00 10.25
CA SER A 25 5.52 -1.76 11.06
C SER A 25 5.37 -0.52 10.16
N ARG A 26 4.89 0.59 10.72
CA ARG A 26 4.78 1.88 10.02
C ARG A 26 6.07 2.24 9.25
N SER A 27 7.23 2.14 9.90
CA SER A 27 8.53 2.41 9.31
C SER A 27 8.87 1.45 8.16
N SER A 28 8.51 0.17 8.34
CA SER A 28 8.70 -0.88 7.33
C SER A 28 7.86 -0.61 6.08
N ILE A 29 6.59 -0.22 6.25
CA ILE A 29 5.69 0.15 5.14
C ILE A 29 6.24 1.38 4.40
N LEU A 30 6.58 2.45 5.13
CA LEU A 30 7.14 3.67 4.54
C LEU A 30 8.45 3.41 3.79
N ARG A 31 9.32 2.51 4.30
CA ARG A 31 10.55 2.10 3.62
C ARG A 31 10.24 1.47 2.26
N ARG A 32 9.26 0.57 2.17
CA ARG A 32 8.88 -0.10 0.89
C ARG A 32 8.29 0.88 -0.13
N ILE A 33 7.56 1.88 0.35
CA ILE A 33 7.06 2.97 -0.50
C ILE A 33 8.25 3.80 -1.02
N ARG A 34 9.13 4.25 -0.13
CA ARG A 34 10.29 5.10 -0.48
C ARG A 34 11.29 4.39 -1.39
N SER A 35 11.47 3.08 -1.22
CA SER A 35 12.38 2.28 -2.05
C SER A 35 11.77 1.90 -3.41
N GLY A 36 10.53 2.28 -3.70
CA GLY A 36 9.81 1.89 -4.92
C GLY A 36 9.38 0.42 -4.96
N GLN A 37 9.60 -0.35 -3.89
CA GLN A 37 9.13 -1.75 -3.80
C GLN A 37 7.61 -1.80 -3.87
N TRP A 38 6.93 -0.83 -3.26
CA TRP A 38 5.48 -0.64 -3.36
C TRP A 38 5.16 0.48 -4.34
N LYS A 39 4.58 0.08 -5.48
CA LYS A 39 4.21 0.99 -6.57
C LYS A 39 2.95 1.79 -6.24
N GLU A 40 3.00 3.10 -6.45
CA GLU A 40 1.83 3.99 -6.36
C GLU A 40 0.81 3.62 -7.45
N GLY A 41 -0.48 3.69 -7.13
CA GLY A 41 -1.57 3.25 -7.99
C GLY A 41 -1.83 1.75 -8.00
N LEU A 42 -0.93 0.95 -7.39
CA LEU A 42 -1.09 -0.50 -7.23
C LEU A 42 -1.16 -0.90 -5.76
N HIS A 43 -0.08 -0.65 -5.01
CA HIS A 43 0.05 -1.03 -3.60
C HIS A 43 -0.38 0.08 -2.64
N TRP A 44 -0.33 1.34 -3.09
CA TRP A 44 -0.72 2.49 -2.29
C TRP A 44 -1.15 3.65 -3.20
N VAL A 45 -1.84 4.63 -2.64
CA VAL A 45 -2.23 5.88 -3.31
C VAL A 45 -2.06 7.06 -2.37
N ASP A 46 -1.72 8.23 -2.92
CA ASP A 46 -1.86 9.49 -2.21
C ASP A 46 -3.31 9.99 -2.31
N ALA A 47 -4.04 9.89 -1.21
CA ALA A 47 -5.44 10.30 -1.09
C ALA A 47 -5.59 11.73 -0.53
N ARG A 48 -4.56 12.57 -0.68
CA ARG A 48 -4.64 14.00 -0.31
C ARG A 48 -5.88 14.64 -0.94
N ARG A 49 -6.61 15.46 -0.17
CA ARG A 49 -7.53 16.44 -0.77
C ARG A 49 -6.71 17.43 -1.60
N ASN A 50 -7.25 17.87 -2.74
CA ASN A 50 -6.63 18.91 -3.55
C ASN A 50 -6.15 20.04 -2.64
N ASP A 51 -4.89 20.45 -2.84
CA ASP A 51 -4.19 21.52 -2.11
C ASP A 51 -3.74 21.24 -0.65
N SER A 52 -3.87 20.00 -0.15
CA SER A 52 -3.25 19.62 1.13
C SER A 52 -1.75 19.34 0.97
N MET A 53 -0.92 20.07 1.73
CA MET A 53 0.52 19.78 1.88
C MET A 53 0.78 18.45 2.62
N ASN A 54 -0.20 17.99 3.40
CA ASN A 54 -0.11 16.73 4.12
C ASN A 54 -0.49 15.57 3.19
N ARG A 55 0.48 14.69 2.91
CA ARG A 55 0.27 13.43 2.18
C ARG A 55 -0.66 12.53 2.98
N LEU A 56 -1.73 12.04 2.34
CA LEU A 56 -2.65 11.08 2.95
C LEU A 56 -2.47 9.72 2.28
N ILE A 57 -1.46 8.98 2.70
CA ILE A 57 -1.14 7.67 2.12
C ILE A 57 -2.18 6.64 2.55
N LYS A 58 -2.85 6.02 1.57
CA LYS A 58 -3.66 4.82 1.76
C LYS A 58 -3.01 3.60 1.11
N ILE A 59 -3.00 2.49 1.80
CA ILE A 59 -2.43 1.21 1.37
C ILE A 59 -3.55 0.35 0.79
N ASN A 60 -3.35 -0.17 -0.42
CA ASN A 60 -4.19 -1.20 -1.01
C ASN A 60 -3.79 -2.57 -0.42
N ILE A 61 -4.51 -2.99 0.61
CA ILE A 61 -4.22 -4.25 1.31
C ILE A 61 -4.43 -5.46 0.42
N THR A 62 -5.46 -5.45 -0.42
CA THR A 62 -5.75 -6.52 -1.37
C THR A 62 -4.54 -6.80 -2.27
N ALA A 63 -3.96 -5.76 -2.87
CA ALA A 63 -2.78 -5.92 -3.72
C ALA A 63 -1.54 -6.39 -2.94
N VAL A 64 -1.34 -5.89 -1.72
CA VAL A 64 -0.21 -6.30 -0.87
C VAL A 64 -0.32 -7.78 -0.49
N LEU A 65 -1.50 -8.24 -0.09
CA LEU A 65 -1.75 -9.64 0.26
C LEU A 65 -1.60 -10.58 -0.95
N ASN A 66 -2.16 -10.19 -2.09
CA ASN A 66 -2.02 -10.96 -3.35
C ASN A 66 -0.55 -11.06 -3.80
N GLY A 67 0.26 -10.05 -3.50
CA GLY A 67 1.70 -10.08 -3.77
C GLY A 67 2.48 -11.12 -2.95
N PHE A 68 1.95 -11.60 -1.82
CA PHE A 68 2.55 -12.69 -1.05
C PHE A 68 2.08 -14.07 -1.48
N THR A 69 0.86 -14.18 -2.02
CA THR A 69 0.30 -15.45 -2.49
C THR A 69 0.83 -15.84 -3.87
N THR A 70 1.42 -14.90 -4.61
CA THR A 70 2.11 -15.19 -5.87
C THR A 70 3.50 -15.77 -5.55
N PRO A 71 3.78 -17.05 -5.87
CA PRO A 71 5.08 -17.64 -5.59
C PRO A 71 6.18 -16.89 -6.34
N VAL A 72 7.33 -16.70 -5.70
CA VAL A 72 8.53 -16.05 -6.30
C VAL A 72 8.92 -16.69 -7.64
N ALA A 73 8.58 -17.96 -7.87
CA ALA A 73 8.82 -18.66 -9.12
C ALA A 73 8.04 -18.13 -10.35
N PHE A 74 7.00 -17.30 -10.14
CA PHE A 74 6.14 -16.76 -11.20
C PHE A 74 6.24 -15.23 -11.34
N ARG A 75 7.23 -14.59 -10.71
CA ARG A 75 7.42 -13.14 -10.70
C ARG A 75 8.51 -12.68 -11.67
#